data_AF-A0A8S2JH69-F1
#
_entry.id   AF-A0A8S2JH69-F1
#
_cell.length_a   1.000
_cell.length_b   1.000
_cell.length_c   1.000
_cell.angle_alpha   90.00
_cell.angle_beta   90.00
_cell.angle_gamma   90.00
#
_symmetry.space_group_name_H-M   'P 1'
#
loop_
_entity.id
_entity.type
_entity.pdbx_description
1 polymer ?
#
loop_
_entity_poly.entity_id
_entity_poly.type
_entity_poly.pdbx_seq_one_letter_code
_entity_poly.pdbx_strand_id
1 'polypeptide(L)'
;MSNTSNIQLKSHSLANDPNKVYQKLSKNHKFEKLPKAKSYASSDKLRVVCVSDIFNNTVRLSDTVPKGDVLIINGNFSHDSKWTDIVRFNNTLRDCPPKHKIFVAGNTDLCFNLDNLDLEQANKCNRDEIRKQLHLLGLQHVSQYFTELIYLQDMGVEICGIKFYGTPWVSAVENAAFHYPRSKIMDKWNQIPRGIDILISHMPPLGHGDFNFSSGHIGDVDLFGTVACRLGPRFHIFGHIREGYVISDFDNKLFISVTQFGKIGSLVIVRRDVNLAEDSTPVYSVKSLLGKDQAEYHFFARHLYESLHLKKQLLFGFALKSFAKSDLELVKKFIQTHMKDISCSEP
;
A
#
# COMPACT_ATOMS: atom_id res chain seq x y z
N MET A 1 -17.83 31.04 -20.71
CA MET A 1 -17.03 30.81 -19.49
C MET A 1 -17.99 30.37 -18.39
N SER A 2 -18.25 29.07 -18.28
CA SER A 2 -19.20 28.54 -17.29
C SER A 2 -18.50 28.47 -15.93
N ASN A 3 -19.08 29.15 -14.94
CA ASN A 3 -18.79 29.04 -13.52
C ASN A 3 -18.77 27.56 -13.09
N THR A 4 -17.60 26.92 -13.06
CA THR A 4 -17.44 25.62 -12.38
C THR A 4 -17.36 25.91 -10.89
N SER A 5 -18.53 26.00 -10.27
CA SER A 5 -18.67 25.95 -8.82
C SER A 5 -17.79 24.84 -8.25
N ASN A 6 -17.10 25.12 -7.13
CA ASN A 6 -16.38 24.13 -6.34
C ASN A 6 -17.39 23.04 -5.92
N ILE A 7 -17.54 21.98 -6.72
CA ILE A 7 -18.39 20.84 -6.39
C ILE A 7 -17.80 20.22 -5.14
N GLN A 8 -18.42 20.45 -3.99
CA GLN A 8 -18.09 19.74 -2.77
C GLN A 8 -18.88 18.43 -2.76
N LEU A 9 -18.18 17.32 -2.63
CA LEU A 9 -18.81 16.02 -2.45
C LEU A 9 -19.17 15.85 -0.97
N LYS A 10 -20.29 15.18 -0.71
CA LYS A 10 -20.68 14.74 0.63
C LYS A 10 -20.09 13.37 0.89
N SER A 11 -19.69 13.11 2.14
CA SER A 11 -19.21 11.80 2.56
C SER A 11 -20.28 10.72 2.28
N HIS A 12 -19.83 9.57 1.80
CA HIS A 12 -20.69 8.43 1.55
C HIS A 12 -21.27 7.90 2.87
N SER A 13 -22.56 7.56 2.90
CA SER A 13 -23.24 7.10 4.13
C SER A 13 -22.63 5.85 4.78
N LEU A 14 -21.87 5.07 3.99
CA LEU A 14 -21.12 3.89 4.44
C LEU A 14 -19.60 4.10 4.37
N ALA A 15 -19.09 5.34 4.45
CA ALA A 15 -17.66 5.64 4.38
C ALA A 15 -16.83 4.87 5.42
N ASN A 16 -17.43 4.56 6.59
CA ASN A 16 -16.83 3.78 7.66
C ASN A 16 -16.75 2.27 7.39
N ASP A 17 -17.42 1.75 6.35
CA ASP A 17 -17.46 0.32 6.00
C ASP A 17 -17.04 0.10 4.53
N PRO A 18 -15.74 0.24 4.23
CA PRO A 18 -15.21 0.09 2.86
C PRO A 18 -15.53 -1.28 2.25
N ASN A 19 -15.53 -2.36 3.04
CA ASN A 19 -15.87 -3.70 2.56
C ASN A 19 -17.30 -3.79 2.02
N LYS A 20 -18.28 -3.21 2.74
CA LYS A 20 -19.68 -3.19 2.29
C LYS A 20 -19.89 -2.31 1.07
N VAL A 21 -19.16 -1.19 0.97
CA VAL A 21 -19.20 -0.35 -0.23
C VAL A 21 -18.61 -1.10 -1.42
N TYR A 22 -17.44 -1.73 -1.26
CA TYR A 22 -16.80 -2.50 -2.33
C TYR A 22 -17.67 -3.66 -2.81
N GLN A 23 -18.35 -4.38 -1.90
CA GLN A 23 -19.27 -5.46 -2.27
C GLN A 23 -20.44 -4.97 -3.14
N LYS A 24 -20.89 -3.73 -2.96
CA LYS A 24 -21.92 -3.12 -3.81
C LYS A 24 -21.33 -2.66 -5.14
N LEU A 25 -20.18 -1.99 -5.11
CA LEU A 25 -19.51 -1.44 -6.31
C LEU A 25 -19.06 -2.55 -7.27
N SER A 26 -18.44 -3.61 -6.77
CA SER A 26 -17.88 -4.70 -7.58
C SER A 26 -18.91 -5.51 -8.38
N LYS A 27 -20.22 -5.34 -8.11
CA LYS A 27 -21.28 -5.92 -8.94
C LYS A 27 -21.40 -5.25 -10.31
N ASN A 28 -21.10 -3.96 -10.38
CA ASN A 28 -21.32 -3.13 -11.56
C ASN A 28 -20.03 -2.47 -12.06
N HIS A 29 -18.93 -2.58 -11.31
CA HIS A 29 -17.64 -1.99 -11.63
C HIS A 29 -16.56 -3.07 -11.68
N LYS A 30 -15.80 -3.12 -12.77
CA LYS A 30 -14.66 -4.01 -12.92
C LYS A 30 -13.39 -3.27 -12.52
N PHE A 31 -12.61 -3.89 -11.64
CA PHE A 31 -11.29 -3.41 -11.24
C PHE A 31 -10.27 -4.28 -11.97
N GLU A 32 -9.63 -3.74 -13.01
CA GLU A 32 -8.69 -4.48 -13.86
C GLU A 32 -7.24 -4.10 -13.56
N LYS A 33 -6.38 -5.11 -13.46
CA LYS A 33 -4.94 -4.90 -13.33
C LYS A 33 -4.35 -4.68 -14.72
N LEU A 34 -3.77 -3.50 -14.93
CA LEU A 34 -3.09 -3.21 -16.19
C LEU A 34 -1.82 -4.07 -16.33
N PRO A 35 -1.52 -4.59 -17.54
CA PRO A 35 -0.29 -5.31 -17.80
C PRO A 35 0.92 -4.39 -17.60
N LYS A 36 2.06 -4.98 -17.20
CA LYS A 36 3.32 -4.22 -17.12
C LYS A 36 3.69 -3.69 -18.51
N ALA A 37 3.95 -2.38 -18.59
CA ALA A 37 4.44 -1.77 -19.82
C ALA A 37 5.77 -2.42 -20.22
N LYS A 38 5.86 -2.86 -21.49
CA LYS A 38 7.04 -3.56 -22.04
C LYS A 38 8.09 -2.59 -22.61
N SER A 39 7.76 -1.31 -22.78
CA SER A 39 8.62 -0.33 -23.47
C SER A 39 8.96 0.86 -22.57
N TYR A 40 10.15 1.41 -22.81
CA TYR A 40 10.59 2.68 -22.26
C TYR A 40 9.83 3.83 -22.93
N ALA A 41 9.45 4.83 -22.13
CA ALA A 41 8.80 6.04 -22.64
C ALA A 41 9.69 6.73 -23.70
N SER A 42 9.07 7.23 -24.77
CA SER A 42 9.71 8.04 -25.82
C SER A 42 10.26 9.36 -25.26
N SER A 43 11.21 9.98 -25.95
CA SER A 43 11.93 11.17 -25.47
C SER A 43 11.05 12.42 -25.30
N ASP A 44 9.83 12.43 -25.85
CA ASP A 44 8.82 13.49 -25.70
C ASP A 44 7.89 13.28 -24.49
N LYS A 45 8.15 12.28 -23.64
CA LYS A 45 7.33 11.96 -22.46
C LYS A 45 8.11 12.14 -21.17
N LEU A 46 7.41 12.62 -20.14
CA LEU A 46 7.92 12.66 -18.77
C LEU A 46 7.93 11.26 -18.15
N ARG A 47 9.08 10.81 -17.66
CA ARG A 47 9.23 9.54 -16.93
C ARG A 47 9.16 9.79 -15.43
N VAL A 48 8.07 9.34 -14.83
CA VAL A 48 7.85 9.37 -13.39
C VAL A 48 8.20 8.01 -12.78
N VAL A 49 9.10 7.99 -11.81
CA VAL A 49 9.48 6.82 -11.02
C VAL A 49 8.78 6.90 -9.68
N CYS A 50 8.06 5.86 -9.27
CA CYS A 50 7.27 5.88 -8.04
C CYS A 50 7.80 4.84 -7.04
N VAL A 51 8.03 5.28 -5.81
CA VAL A 51 8.42 4.45 -4.68
C VAL A 51 7.55 4.84 -3.47
N SER A 52 7.29 3.89 -2.58
CA SER A 52 6.46 4.07 -1.38
C SER A 52 6.98 3.16 -0.27
N ASP A 53 6.72 3.50 0.98
CA ASP A 53 6.89 2.58 2.11
C ASP A 53 8.31 2.00 2.25
N ILE A 54 9.31 2.90 2.23
CA ILE A 54 10.74 2.55 2.24
C ILE A 54 11.20 2.05 3.61
N PHE A 55 10.64 2.56 4.71
CA PHE A 55 10.88 2.07 6.08
C PHE A 55 12.36 1.87 6.44
N ASN A 56 13.14 2.96 6.43
CA ASN A 56 14.58 3.00 6.72
C ASN A 56 15.48 2.18 5.76
N ASN A 57 14.92 1.54 4.73
CA ASN A 57 15.67 0.78 3.71
C ASN A 57 16.25 1.71 2.62
N THR A 58 16.91 2.78 3.06
CA THR A 58 17.44 3.84 2.20
C THR A 58 18.68 3.40 1.42
N VAL A 59 19.44 2.42 1.92
CA VAL A 59 20.61 1.84 1.21
C VAL A 59 20.24 1.28 -0.16
N ARG A 60 19.04 0.72 -0.31
CA ARG A 60 18.59 0.20 -1.62
C ARG A 60 18.03 1.27 -2.54
N LEU A 61 17.69 2.46 -2.05
CA LEU A 61 16.95 3.43 -2.82
C LEU A 61 17.79 4.00 -3.98
N SER A 62 19.02 4.45 -3.71
CA SER A 62 19.93 4.98 -4.74
C SER A 62 20.24 3.96 -5.84
N ASP A 63 20.44 2.69 -5.44
CA ASP A 63 20.90 1.64 -6.35
C ASP A 63 19.78 1.02 -7.18
N THR A 64 18.53 1.10 -6.71
CA THR A 64 17.38 0.47 -7.37
C THR A 64 16.51 1.43 -8.15
N VAL A 65 16.57 2.74 -7.85
CA VAL A 65 15.78 3.74 -8.57
C VAL A 65 16.31 3.88 -10.00
N PRO A 66 15.51 3.55 -11.03
CA PRO A 66 15.94 3.71 -12.41
C PRO A 66 16.05 5.19 -12.81
N LYS A 67 16.74 5.44 -13.92
CA LYS A 67 16.72 6.77 -14.56
C LYS A 67 15.29 7.20 -14.90
N GLY A 68 14.99 8.46 -14.60
CA GLY A 68 13.74 9.13 -14.91
C GLY A 68 13.85 10.63 -14.65
N ASP A 69 12.77 11.37 -14.87
CA ASP A 69 12.76 12.82 -14.74
C ASP A 69 12.29 13.27 -13.35
N VAL A 70 11.28 12.55 -12.82
CA VAL A 70 10.68 12.80 -11.51
C VAL A 70 10.68 11.51 -10.69
N LEU A 71 11.22 11.55 -9.48
CA LEU A 71 11.04 10.52 -8.46
C LEU A 71 9.92 10.95 -7.51
N ILE A 72 8.90 10.13 -7.34
CA ILE A 72 7.87 10.29 -6.31
C ILE A 72 8.16 9.28 -5.21
N ILE A 73 8.30 9.77 -3.98
CA ILE A 73 8.39 8.96 -2.77
C ILE A 73 7.12 9.23 -1.95
N ASN A 74 6.26 8.23 -1.88
CA ASN A 74 4.94 8.37 -1.27
C ASN A 74 4.91 7.73 0.11
N GLY A 75 5.40 8.46 1.10
CA GLY A 75 5.19 8.16 2.51
C GLY A 75 5.98 7.00 3.07
N ASN A 76 5.94 6.92 4.40
CA ASN A 76 6.53 5.89 5.24
C ASN A 76 8.01 5.65 4.93
N PHE A 77 8.80 6.73 4.87
CA PHE A 77 10.25 6.59 4.70
C PHE A 77 10.93 6.10 5.98
N SER A 78 10.34 6.37 7.16
CA SER A 78 10.88 5.97 8.45
C SER A 78 9.86 5.18 9.28
N HIS A 79 10.37 4.27 10.12
CA HIS A 79 9.55 3.57 11.12
C HIS A 79 9.14 4.47 12.28
N ASP A 80 10.11 5.19 12.86
CA ASP A 80 9.95 5.90 14.14
C ASP A 80 10.31 7.38 14.04
N SER A 81 10.66 7.87 12.84
CA SER A 81 11.10 9.24 12.57
C SER A 81 12.31 9.68 13.41
N LYS A 82 13.28 8.80 13.66
CA LYS A 82 14.51 9.20 14.38
C LYS A 82 15.28 10.24 13.56
N TRP A 83 15.95 11.17 14.24
CA TRP A 83 16.77 12.18 13.56
C TRP A 83 17.82 11.54 12.64
N THR A 84 18.42 10.42 13.05
CA THR A 84 19.35 9.64 12.21
C THR A 84 18.72 9.12 10.92
N ASP A 85 17.42 8.77 10.96
CA ASP A 85 16.69 8.27 9.79
C ASP A 85 16.40 9.43 8.82
N ILE A 86 16.04 10.60 9.36
CA ILE A 86 15.83 11.85 8.60
C ILE A 86 17.12 12.24 7.86
N VAL A 87 18.25 12.28 8.58
CA VAL A 87 19.57 12.58 8.01
C VAL A 87 19.94 11.58 6.92
N ARG A 88 19.79 10.28 7.21
CA ARG A 88 20.11 9.22 6.24
C ARG A 88 19.25 9.33 4.99
N PHE A 89 17.95 9.54 5.14
CA PHE A 89 17.03 9.70 4.02
C PHE A 89 17.42 10.90 3.15
N ASN A 90 17.67 12.07 3.75
CA ASN A 90 18.09 13.27 3.02
C ASN A 90 19.39 13.03 2.22
N ASN A 91 20.37 12.35 2.82
CA ASN A 91 21.64 12.05 2.14
C ASN A 91 21.44 11.10 0.96
N THR A 92 20.67 10.02 1.12
CA THR A 92 20.39 9.06 0.04
C THR A 92 19.69 9.70 -1.16
N LEU A 93 18.89 10.75 -0.96
CA LEU A 93 18.21 11.44 -2.06
C LEU A 93 19.19 12.13 -3.03
N ARG A 94 20.38 12.51 -2.56
CA ARG A 94 21.41 13.13 -3.42
C ARG A 94 21.87 12.17 -4.52
N ASP A 95 21.92 10.89 -4.21
CA ASP A 95 22.42 9.84 -5.10
C ASP A 95 21.33 9.27 -6.02
N CYS A 96 20.07 9.67 -5.84
CA CYS A 96 18.97 9.20 -6.66
C CYS A 96 18.99 9.85 -8.07
N PRO A 97 18.92 9.05 -9.17
CA PRO A 97 19.10 9.57 -10.53
C PRO A 97 18.12 10.66 -11.00
N PRO A 98 16.80 10.61 -10.66
CA PRO A 98 15.88 11.62 -11.15
C PRO A 98 16.18 13.02 -10.59
N LYS A 99 16.11 14.02 -11.46
CA LYS A 99 16.41 15.42 -11.11
C LYS A 99 15.43 15.96 -10.07
N HIS A 100 14.14 15.80 -10.32
CA HIS A 100 13.09 16.25 -9.42
C HIS A 100 12.70 15.12 -8.48
N LYS A 101 12.57 15.40 -7.18
CA LYS A 101 12.10 14.45 -6.18
C LYS A 101 10.91 15.06 -5.47
N ILE A 102 9.77 14.40 -5.51
CA ILE A 102 8.56 14.78 -4.80
C ILE A 102 8.37 13.83 -3.63
N PHE A 103 8.08 14.37 -2.46
CA PHE A 103 7.76 13.58 -1.27
C PHE A 103 6.40 13.98 -0.71
N VAL A 104 5.55 12.99 -0.43
CA VAL A 104 4.33 13.13 0.36
C VAL A 104 4.50 12.26 1.60
N ALA A 105 4.23 12.79 2.78
CA ALA A 105 4.39 12.04 4.02
C ALA A 105 3.33 10.95 4.19
N GLY A 106 3.69 9.89 4.91
CA GLY A 106 2.82 8.80 5.28
C GLY A 106 2.53 8.74 6.78
N ASN A 107 1.81 7.70 7.18
CA ASN A 107 1.30 7.53 8.53
C ASN A 107 2.39 7.22 9.58
N THR A 108 3.60 6.84 9.18
CA THR A 108 4.75 6.62 10.08
C THR A 108 5.77 7.76 10.07
N ASP A 109 5.59 8.77 9.21
CA ASP A 109 6.48 9.91 9.09
C ASP A 109 6.12 11.01 10.12
N LEU A 110 6.10 10.62 11.39
CA LEU A 110 5.72 11.45 12.54
C LEU A 110 6.46 12.80 12.60
N CYS A 111 7.69 12.88 12.08
CA CYS A 111 8.45 14.12 12.04
C CYS A 111 7.77 15.24 11.25
N PHE A 112 6.88 14.92 10.30
CA PHE A 112 6.11 15.89 9.54
C PHE A 112 4.76 16.25 10.19
N ASN A 113 4.41 15.66 11.34
CA ASN A 113 3.10 15.85 11.99
C ASN A 113 3.19 16.05 13.51
N LEU A 114 4.32 16.56 14.01
CA LEU A 114 4.64 16.62 15.45
C LEU A 114 3.58 17.29 16.33
N ASP A 115 2.87 18.28 15.80
CA ASP A 115 1.93 19.12 16.56
C ASP A 115 0.49 18.58 16.59
N ASN A 116 0.15 17.62 15.71
CA ASN A 116 -1.21 17.06 15.61
C ASN A 116 -1.33 15.66 16.23
N LEU A 117 -0.34 15.23 16.99
CA LEU A 117 -0.21 13.86 17.50
C LEU A 117 -0.47 13.79 19.00
N ASP A 118 -1.64 13.24 19.38
CA ASP A 118 -1.93 12.77 20.74
C ASP A 118 -1.29 11.39 20.95
N LEU A 119 0.05 11.36 20.90
CA LEU A 119 0.81 10.14 21.11
C LEU A 119 1.22 10.08 22.58
N GLU A 120 0.53 9.24 23.35
CA GLU A 120 0.99 8.79 24.65
C GLU A 120 2.45 8.31 24.54
N GLN A 121 3.26 8.86 25.46
CA GLN A 121 4.66 8.62 25.88
C GLN A 121 5.66 7.83 25.00
N ALA A 122 5.27 6.84 24.20
CA ALA A 122 6.14 5.96 23.43
C ALA A 122 7.01 6.67 22.38
N ASN A 123 6.63 7.85 21.89
CA ASN A 123 7.41 8.62 20.91
C ASN A 123 7.91 9.98 21.41
N LYS A 124 7.80 10.26 22.73
CA LYS A 124 8.20 11.57 23.28
C LYS A 124 9.68 11.88 23.04
N CYS A 125 10.56 10.91 23.28
CA CYS A 125 12.01 11.10 23.11
C CYS A 125 12.40 11.45 21.67
N ASN A 126 11.78 10.83 20.66
CA ASN A 126 12.06 11.16 19.26
C ASN A 126 11.54 12.57 18.92
N ARG A 127 10.35 12.96 19.42
CA ARG A 127 9.81 14.31 19.20
C ARG A 127 10.69 15.40 19.81
N ASP A 128 11.12 15.21 21.05
CA ASP A 128 11.96 16.18 21.76
C ASP A 128 13.33 16.32 21.08
N GLU A 129 13.91 15.21 20.63
CA GLU A 129 15.15 15.23 19.85
C GLU A 129 14.97 15.95 18.51
N ILE A 130 13.90 15.67 17.75
CA ILE A 130 13.63 16.39 16.49
C ILE A 130 13.49 17.89 16.76
N ARG A 131 12.70 18.29 17.77
CA ARG A 131 12.52 19.72 18.12
C ARG A 131 13.83 20.39 18.51
N LYS A 132 14.66 19.71 19.29
CA LYS A 132 16.01 20.19 19.65
C LYS A 132 16.87 20.39 18.41
N GLN A 133 16.89 19.43 17.49
CA GLN A 133 17.68 19.52 16.26
C GLN A 133 17.18 20.63 15.34
N LEU A 134 15.86 20.77 15.17
CA LEU A 134 15.27 21.87 14.40
C LEU A 134 15.62 23.22 15.01
N HIS A 135 15.54 23.36 16.34
CA HIS A 135 15.93 24.58 17.04
C HIS A 135 17.40 24.93 16.83
N LEU A 136 18.31 23.96 16.97
CA LEU A 136 19.76 24.15 16.74
C LEU A 136 20.08 24.57 15.30
N LEU A 137 19.28 24.10 14.34
CA LEU A 137 19.44 24.42 12.92
C LEU A 137 18.67 25.69 12.49
N GLY A 138 17.93 26.34 13.40
CA GLY A 138 17.10 27.50 13.08
C GLY A 138 15.92 27.17 12.15
N LEU A 139 15.46 25.92 12.15
CA LEU A 139 14.36 25.43 11.32
C LEU A 139 13.05 25.39 12.12
N GLN A 140 11.95 25.79 11.49
CA GLN A 140 10.61 25.74 12.06
C GLN A 140 9.94 24.38 11.80
N HIS A 141 10.24 23.75 10.67
CA HIS A 141 9.62 22.50 10.26
C HIS A 141 10.63 21.55 9.61
N VAL A 142 10.46 20.24 9.81
CA VAL A 142 11.40 19.23 9.28
C VAL A 142 11.53 19.27 7.76
N SER A 143 10.50 19.69 7.04
CA SER A 143 10.55 19.84 5.59
C SER A 143 11.65 20.80 5.13
N GLN A 144 12.02 21.79 5.94
CA GLN A 144 13.10 22.75 5.63
C GLN A 144 14.50 22.13 5.73
N TYR A 145 14.63 20.99 6.42
CA TYR A 145 15.88 20.26 6.48
C TYR A 145 16.19 19.53 5.17
N PHE A 146 15.16 19.14 4.42
CA PHE A 146 15.31 18.43 3.17
C PHE A 146 15.57 19.41 2.02
N THR A 147 16.77 19.32 1.43
CA THR A 147 17.20 20.19 0.31
C THR A 147 16.98 19.54 -1.04
N GLU A 148 16.90 18.21 -1.08
CA GLU A 148 16.86 17.41 -2.31
C GLU A 148 15.45 17.07 -2.79
N LEU A 149 14.40 17.43 -2.03
CA LEU A 149 13.02 17.08 -2.36
C LEU A 149 12.08 18.27 -2.29
N ILE A 150 10.98 18.14 -3.03
CA ILE A 150 9.81 19.00 -3.00
C ILE A 150 8.79 18.28 -2.10
N TYR A 151 8.64 18.77 -0.87
CA TYR A 151 7.64 18.23 0.05
C TYR A 151 6.26 18.79 -0.30
N LEU A 152 5.27 17.92 -0.48
CA LEU A 152 3.89 18.30 -0.72
C LEU A 152 2.99 17.84 0.42
N GLN A 153 2.30 18.79 1.04
CA GLN A 153 1.23 18.58 2.01
C GLN A 153 0.08 19.52 1.69
N ASP A 154 -1.01 18.97 1.14
CA ASP A 154 -2.19 19.73 0.69
C ASP A 154 -1.83 20.86 -0.28
N MET A 155 -0.89 20.59 -1.18
CA MET A 155 -0.39 21.57 -2.15
C MET A 155 0.10 20.90 -3.44
N GLY A 156 0.24 21.70 -4.50
CA GLY A 156 0.68 21.23 -5.80
C GLY A 156 1.98 21.88 -6.28
N VAL A 157 2.61 21.22 -7.26
CA VAL A 157 3.78 21.71 -7.99
C VAL A 157 3.62 21.39 -9.47
N GLU A 158 4.09 22.27 -10.33
CA GLU A 158 4.12 22.04 -11.77
C GLU A 158 5.56 21.77 -12.22
N ILE A 159 5.78 20.63 -12.88
CA ILE A 159 7.09 20.22 -13.41
C ILE A 159 6.89 19.84 -14.87
N CYS A 160 7.62 20.49 -15.78
CA CYS A 160 7.53 20.25 -17.22
C CYS A 160 6.08 20.33 -17.76
N GLY A 161 5.26 21.25 -17.24
CA GLY A 161 3.86 21.42 -17.64
C GLY A 161 2.89 20.38 -17.07
N ILE A 162 3.36 19.48 -16.20
CA ILE A 162 2.53 18.47 -15.52
C ILE A 162 2.26 18.91 -14.08
N LYS A 163 0.98 18.93 -13.68
CA LYS A 163 0.52 19.38 -12.37
C LYS A 163 0.39 18.22 -11.39
N PHE A 164 1.27 18.21 -10.39
CA PHE A 164 1.25 17.26 -9.28
C PHE A 164 0.54 17.87 -8.09
N TYR A 165 -0.20 17.07 -7.32
CA TYR A 165 -0.78 17.49 -6.04
C TYR A 165 -0.57 16.39 -5.00
N GLY A 166 -0.07 16.77 -3.81
CA GLY A 166 0.26 15.84 -2.74
C GLY A 166 -0.59 16.03 -1.48
N THR A 167 -1.04 14.93 -0.88
CA THR A 167 -1.82 14.93 0.36
C THR A 167 -1.48 13.72 1.24
N PRO A 168 -1.11 13.91 2.52
CA PRO A 168 -0.63 12.81 3.38
C PRO A 168 -1.74 12.08 4.17
N TRP A 169 -2.97 12.58 4.16
CA TRP A 169 -4.06 12.10 5.03
C TRP A 169 -4.38 10.61 4.84
N VAL A 170 -4.59 9.91 5.94
CA VAL A 170 -5.03 8.50 5.99
C VAL A 170 -6.24 8.33 6.90
N SER A 171 -7.11 7.37 6.59
CA SER A 171 -8.32 7.10 7.37
C SER A 171 -8.38 5.70 8.00
N ALA A 172 -7.40 4.83 7.70
CA ALA A 172 -7.41 3.43 8.14
C ALA A 172 -6.63 3.14 9.44
N VAL A 173 -5.77 4.04 9.90
CA VAL A 173 -4.89 3.80 11.07
C VAL A 173 -5.06 4.92 12.08
N GLU A 174 -5.78 4.63 13.16
CA GLU A 174 -5.96 5.55 14.29
C GLU A 174 -4.62 5.85 14.98
N ASN A 175 -4.52 7.04 15.59
CA ASN A 175 -3.34 7.49 16.33
C ASN A 175 -2.01 7.48 15.55
N ALA A 176 -2.07 7.49 14.22
CA ALA A 176 -0.91 7.65 13.35
C ALA A 176 -0.77 9.09 12.86
N ALA A 177 0.40 9.45 12.29
CA ALA A 177 0.53 10.74 11.63
C ALA A 177 -0.49 10.86 10.50
N PHE A 178 -1.05 12.06 10.37
CA PHE A 178 -2.04 12.38 9.34
C PHE A 178 -3.30 11.51 9.39
N HIS A 179 -3.63 10.93 10.55
CA HIS A 179 -4.91 10.24 10.73
C HIS A 179 -6.08 11.25 10.72
N TYR A 180 -7.08 10.99 9.89
CA TYR A 180 -8.39 11.64 9.93
C TYR A 180 -9.50 10.58 9.95
N PRO A 181 -10.53 10.73 10.81
CA PRO A 181 -11.65 9.79 10.82
C PRO A 181 -12.33 9.71 9.46
N ARG A 182 -12.69 8.50 9.02
CA ARG A 182 -13.42 8.25 7.76
C ARG A 182 -14.67 9.11 7.61
N SER A 183 -15.37 9.40 8.70
CA SER A 183 -16.56 10.26 8.73
C SER A 183 -16.29 11.74 8.45
N LYS A 184 -15.03 12.20 8.50
CA LYS A 184 -14.65 13.62 8.36
C LYS A 184 -13.60 13.86 7.28
N ILE A 185 -12.91 12.83 6.80
CA ILE A 185 -11.79 12.98 5.86
C ILE A 185 -12.21 13.58 4.51
N MET A 186 -13.50 13.52 4.16
CA MET A 186 -14.05 14.24 3.01
C MET A 186 -13.72 15.75 3.02
N ASP A 187 -13.58 16.37 4.19
CA ASP A 187 -13.19 17.78 4.30
C ASP A 187 -11.79 18.03 3.72
N LYS A 188 -10.89 17.05 3.83
CA LYS A 188 -9.56 17.09 3.20
C LYS A 188 -9.67 16.83 1.70
N TRP A 189 -10.45 15.84 1.30
CA TRP A 189 -10.63 15.50 -0.11
C TRP A 189 -11.25 16.62 -0.92
N ASN A 190 -12.17 17.40 -0.34
CA ASN A 190 -12.78 18.56 -0.98
C ASN A 190 -11.82 19.74 -1.20
N GLN A 191 -10.69 19.80 -0.47
CA GLN A 191 -9.67 20.84 -0.63
C GLN A 191 -8.79 20.63 -1.86
N ILE A 192 -8.73 19.40 -2.40
CA ILE A 192 -7.92 19.11 -3.59
C ILE A 192 -8.44 19.93 -4.78
N PRO A 193 -7.61 20.71 -5.48
CA PRO A 193 -8.03 21.51 -6.63
C PRO A 193 -8.31 20.63 -7.85
N ARG A 194 -9.20 21.10 -8.73
CA ARG A 194 -9.43 20.47 -10.04
C ARG A 194 -8.30 20.83 -11.01
N GLY A 195 -8.20 20.07 -12.10
CA GLY A 195 -7.21 20.33 -13.16
C GLY A 195 -5.79 19.90 -12.81
N ILE A 196 -5.65 18.97 -11.86
CA ILE A 196 -4.38 18.29 -11.57
C ILE A 196 -4.20 17.10 -12.53
N ASP A 197 -2.97 16.83 -12.94
CA ASP A 197 -2.65 15.69 -13.81
C ASP A 197 -2.35 14.43 -12.98
N ILE A 198 -1.62 14.61 -11.87
CA ILE A 198 -1.14 13.52 -11.01
C ILE A 198 -1.52 13.83 -9.57
N LEU A 199 -2.37 12.97 -8.99
CA LEU A 199 -2.65 12.98 -7.56
C LEU A 199 -1.69 12.03 -6.85
N ILE A 200 -1.10 12.48 -5.74
CA ILE A 200 -0.24 11.69 -4.88
C ILE A 200 -0.88 11.68 -3.48
N SER A 201 -1.33 10.52 -3.02
CA SER A 201 -1.86 10.37 -1.66
C SER A 201 -1.26 9.15 -0.98
N HIS A 202 -0.98 9.23 0.31
CA HIS A 202 -0.54 8.01 1.01
C HIS A 202 -1.65 6.96 1.04
N MET A 203 -2.89 7.40 1.32
CA MET A 203 -4.08 6.56 1.33
C MET A 203 -4.49 6.07 -0.07
N PRO A 204 -4.75 4.77 -0.29
CA PRO A 204 -5.33 4.27 -1.53
C PRO A 204 -6.85 4.57 -1.61
N PRO A 205 -7.40 4.81 -2.81
CA PRO A 205 -8.85 4.86 -3.00
C PRO A 205 -9.44 3.44 -2.91
N LEU A 206 -10.71 3.33 -2.51
CA LEU A 206 -11.41 2.05 -2.41
C LEU A 206 -11.28 1.22 -3.71
N GLY A 207 -10.96 -0.06 -3.53
CA GLY A 207 -10.89 -1.06 -4.59
C GLY A 207 -9.62 -1.04 -5.44
N HIS A 208 -8.68 -0.12 -5.18
CA HIS A 208 -7.44 0.00 -5.94
C HIS A 208 -6.22 -0.20 -5.05
N GLY A 209 -5.60 -1.38 -5.12
CA GLY A 209 -4.41 -1.69 -4.32
C GLY A 209 -4.63 -1.58 -2.81
N ASP A 210 -5.88 -1.71 -2.36
CA ASP A 210 -6.31 -1.36 -1.00
C ASP A 210 -6.69 -2.58 -0.14
N PHE A 211 -6.49 -3.79 -0.67
CA PHE A 211 -6.86 -5.03 0.01
C PHE A 211 -5.79 -5.45 1.00
N ASN A 212 -6.20 -5.63 2.26
CA ASN A 212 -5.42 -6.18 3.34
C ASN A 212 -5.96 -7.55 3.74
N PHE A 213 -5.09 -8.55 3.90
CA PHE A 213 -5.50 -9.93 4.23
C PHE A 213 -6.18 -10.08 5.60
N SER A 214 -6.03 -9.12 6.51
CA SER A 214 -6.64 -9.16 7.84
C SER A 214 -7.92 -8.35 7.97
N SER A 215 -8.10 -7.31 7.14
CA SER A 215 -9.24 -6.38 7.26
C SER A 215 -10.06 -6.21 5.98
N GLY A 216 -9.69 -6.89 4.89
CA GLY A 216 -10.32 -6.74 3.58
C GLY A 216 -9.94 -5.40 2.94
N HIS A 217 -10.90 -4.74 2.30
CA HIS A 217 -10.66 -3.42 1.70
C HIS A 217 -10.50 -2.37 2.79
N ILE A 218 -9.38 -1.64 2.74
CA ILE A 218 -9.16 -0.49 3.62
C ILE A 218 -9.12 0.82 2.85
N GLY A 219 -9.29 0.83 1.52
CA GLY A 219 -9.23 2.05 0.74
C GLY A 219 -10.29 3.05 1.18
N ASP A 220 -10.03 4.33 0.92
CA ASP A 220 -10.96 5.38 1.31
C ASP A 220 -12.09 5.50 0.29
N VAL A 221 -13.33 5.37 0.79
CA VAL A 221 -14.55 5.43 -0.02
C VAL A 221 -14.72 6.82 -0.65
N ASP A 222 -14.47 7.85 0.14
CA ASP A 222 -14.69 9.24 -0.25
C ASP A 222 -13.57 9.72 -1.19
N LEU A 223 -12.35 9.20 -1.03
CA LEU A 223 -11.26 9.41 -1.98
C LEU A 223 -11.59 8.80 -3.35
N PHE A 224 -12.12 7.56 -3.40
CA PHE A 224 -12.57 6.96 -4.66
C PHE A 224 -13.61 7.83 -5.36
N GLY A 225 -14.64 8.27 -4.62
CA GLY A 225 -15.66 9.19 -5.15
C GLY A 225 -15.07 10.53 -5.62
N THR A 226 -14.11 11.08 -4.88
CA THR A 226 -13.43 12.33 -5.23
C THR A 226 -12.64 12.20 -6.53
N VAL A 227 -11.87 11.12 -6.68
CA VAL A 227 -11.08 10.85 -7.88
C VAL A 227 -11.99 10.61 -9.09
N ALA A 228 -12.98 9.72 -8.95
CA ALA A 228 -13.84 9.31 -10.05
C ALA A 228 -14.84 10.40 -10.50
N CYS A 229 -15.42 11.14 -9.56
CA CYS A 229 -16.53 12.05 -9.85
C CYS A 229 -16.14 13.52 -9.94
N ARG A 230 -15.00 13.93 -9.38
CA ARG A 230 -14.62 15.36 -9.28
C ARG A 230 -13.30 15.70 -9.94
N LEU A 231 -12.25 14.94 -9.64
CA LEU A 231 -10.89 15.28 -10.02
C LEU A 231 -10.50 14.77 -11.41
N GLY A 232 -10.74 13.49 -11.69
CA GLY A 232 -10.34 12.83 -12.94
C GLY A 232 -8.86 13.00 -13.30
N PRO A 233 -7.89 12.80 -12.37
CA PRO A 233 -6.47 12.90 -12.70
C PRO A 233 -6.08 11.80 -13.70
N ARG A 234 -5.02 12.03 -14.47
CA ARG A 234 -4.47 11.02 -15.40
C ARG A 234 -3.84 9.86 -14.64
N PHE A 235 -3.20 10.15 -13.51
CA PHE A 235 -2.64 9.15 -12.62
C PHE A 235 -2.96 9.48 -11.16
N HIS A 236 -3.22 8.45 -10.38
CA HIS A 236 -3.30 8.52 -8.93
C HIS A 236 -2.28 7.55 -8.35
N ILE A 237 -1.29 8.09 -7.65
CA ILE A 237 -0.17 7.36 -7.07
C ILE A 237 -0.40 7.30 -5.56
N PHE A 238 -0.35 6.08 -5.02
CA PHE A 238 -0.58 5.84 -3.61
C PHE A 238 0.25 4.67 -3.06
N GLY A 239 0.21 4.50 -1.73
CA GLY A 239 1.04 3.59 -0.96
C GLY A 239 0.25 2.87 0.11
N HIS A 240 0.84 2.77 1.31
CA HIS A 240 0.23 2.34 2.57
C HIS A 240 -0.03 0.82 2.69
N ILE A 241 -0.56 0.19 1.64
CA ILE A 241 -0.74 -1.27 1.57
C ILE A 241 0.51 -1.93 1.01
N ARG A 242 1.05 -2.88 1.78
CA ARG A 242 2.30 -3.60 1.48
C ARG A 242 2.08 -5.08 1.19
N GLU A 243 0.84 -5.51 1.23
CA GLU A 243 0.40 -6.85 0.93
C GLU A 243 0.64 -7.16 -0.55
N GLY A 244 1.52 -8.13 -0.81
CA GLY A 244 1.79 -8.69 -2.12
C GLY A 244 1.35 -10.15 -2.16
N TYR A 245 1.05 -10.63 -3.35
CA TYR A 245 0.75 -12.03 -3.58
C TYR A 245 1.36 -12.52 -4.88
N VAL A 246 1.62 -13.82 -4.91
CA VAL A 246 2.01 -14.57 -6.11
C VAL A 246 1.15 -15.82 -6.14
N ILE A 247 0.54 -16.10 -7.28
CA ILE A 247 -0.06 -17.41 -7.56
C ILE A 247 0.61 -17.92 -8.83
N SER A 248 1.19 -19.11 -8.77
CA SER A 248 1.85 -19.75 -9.90
C SER A 248 1.41 -21.20 -9.97
N ASP A 249 0.77 -21.57 -11.07
CA ASP A 249 0.33 -22.94 -11.31
C ASP A 249 1.43 -23.72 -12.03
N PHE A 250 1.98 -24.75 -11.38
CA PHE A 250 2.92 -25.71 -11.95
C PHE A 250 2.22 -27.05 -12.15
N ASP A 251 2.78 -27.95 -12.95
CA ASP A 251 2.14 -29.23 -13.27
C ASP A 251 1.76 -30.05 -12.04
N ASN A 252 2.66 -30.14 -11.05
CA ASN A 252 2.46 -30.97 -9.85
C ASN A 252 2.09 -30.18 -8.58
N LYS A 253 2.14 -28.85 -8.61
CA LYS A 253 1.89 -28.00 -7.44
C LYS A 253 1.32 -26.63 -7.81
N LEU A 254 0.45 -26.12 -6.97
CA LEU A 254 0.08 -24.72 -6.95
C LEU A 254 0.96 -24.00 -5.94
N PHE A 255 1.69 -22.97 -6.38
CA PHE A 255 2.43 -22.09 -5.47
C PHE A 255 1.60 -20.84 -5.20
N ILE A 256 1.29 -20.61 -3.92
CA ILE A 256 0.63 -19.40 -3.46
C ILE A 256 1.54 -18.74 -2.44
N SER A 257 1.91 -17.49 -2.68
CA SER A 257 2.60 -16.65 -1.72
C SER A 257 1.70 -15.46 -1.37
N VAL A 258 1.49 -15.22 -0.08
CA VAL A 258 0.73 -14.09 0.46
C VAL A 258 1.61 -13.40 1.51
N THR A 259 2.31 -12.36 1.12
CA THR A 259 3.36 -11.77 1.96
C THR A 259 3.21 -10.26 2.12
N GLN A 260 3.87 -9.71 3.14
CA GLN A 260 4.10 -8.29 3.27
C GLN A 260 5.52 -7.99 2.77
N PHE A 261 5.68 -6.86 2.06
CA PHE A 261 7.00 -6.42 1.58
C PHE A 261 8.07 -6.49 2.69
N GLY A 262 9.21 -7.12 2.38
CA GLY A 262 10.34 -7.27 3.31
C GLY A 262 10.22 -8.42 4.33
N LYS A 263 9.13 -9.18 4.34
CA LYS A 263 8.97 -10.36 5.21
C LYS A 263 9.18 -11.67 4.44
N ILE A 264 10.05 -12.51 4.98
CA ILE A 264 10.31 -13.88 4.45
C ILE A 264 9.10 -14.78 4.72
N GLY A 265 8.44 -14.60 5.87
CA GLY A 265 7.26 -15.40 6.26
C GLY A 265 7.61 -16.85 6.61
N SER A 266 6.59 -17.70 6.56
CA SER A 266 6.72 -19.16 6.64
C SER A 266 6.33 -19.78 5.30
N LEU A 267 6.90 -20.93 4.98
CA LEU A 267 6.58 -21.71 3.79
C LEU A 267 6.17 -23.12 4.23
N VAL A 268 4.96 -23.53 3.89
CA VAL A 268 4.44 -24.86 4.19
C VAL A 268 4.01 -25.56 2.92
N ILE A 269 4.14 -26.88 2.91
CA ILE A 269 3.62 -27.72 1.83
C ILE A 269 2.48 -28.58 2.35
N VAL A 270 1.36 -28.60 1.62
CA VAL A 270 0.22 -29.47 1.88
C VAL A 270 0.11 -30.48 0.75
N ARG A 271 0.05 -31.76 1.11
CA ARG A 271 -0.21 -32.86 0.19
C ARG A 271 -1.47 -33.58 0.60
N ARG A 272 -2.21 -34.03 -0.40
CA ARG A 272 -3.31 -34.97 -0.23
C ARG A 272 -2.75 -36.36 -0.52
N ASP A 273 -2.79 -37.20 0.49
CA ASP A 273 -2.40 -38.60 0.44
C ASP A 273 -3.67 -39.47 0.47
N VAL A 274 -3.57 -40.71 -0.03
CA VAL A 274 -4.68 -41.66 -0.06
C VAL A 274 -4.47 -42.65 1.10
N ASN A 275 -5.48 -42.81 1.95
CA ASN A 275 -5.47 -43.86 2.96
C ASN A 275 -5.63 -45.22 2.27
N LEU A 276 -4.81 -46.21 2.64
CA LEU A 276 -4.91 -47.58 2.13
C LEU A 276 -5.96 -48.41 2.89
N ALA A 277 -6.56 -47.85 3.94
CA ALA A 277 -7.68 -48.46 4.67
C ALA A 277 -9.00 -48.33 3.89
N GLU A 278 -9.97 -49.19 4.20
CA GLU A 278 -11.25 -49.35 3.47
C GLU A 278 -12.14 -48.08 3.47
N ASP A 279 -11.89 -47.13 4.38
CA ASP A 279 -12.56 -45.84 4.37
C ASP A 279 -11.81 -44.87 3.43
N SER A 280 -12.46 -44.48 2.33
CA SER A 280 -11.89 -43.57 1.31
C SER A 280 -11.70 -42.12 1.81
N THR A 281 -11.38 -41.91 3.08
CA THR A 281 -11.15 -40.60 3.69
C THR A 281 -9.80 -40.06 3.23
N PRO A 282 -9.75 -38.85 2.63
CA PRO A 282 -8.49 -38.26 2.21
C PRO A 282 -7.63 -37.88 3.43
N VAL A 283 -6.37 -38.32 3.42
CA VAL A 283 -5.38 -37.97 4.43
C VAL A 283 -4.56 -36.79 3.91
N TYR A 284 -4.15 -35.90 4.80
CA TYR A 284 -3.35 -34.74 4.43
C TYR A 284 -2.06 -34.72 5.23
N SER A 285 -0.94 -34.54 4.53
CA SER A 285 0.34 -34.24 5.17
C SER A 285 0.66 -32.76 5.00
N VAL A 286 0.97 -32.09 6.10
CA VAL A 286 1.42 -30.69 6.11
C VAL A 286 2.82 -30.64 6.70
N LYS A 287 3.75 -29.98 6.01
CA LYS A 287 5.14 -29.85 6.44
C LYS A 287 5.62 -28.42 6.29
N SER A 288 6.20 -27.85 7.33
CA SER A 288 6.95 -26.60 7.24
C SER A 288 8.28 -26.82 6.54
N LEU A 289 8.54 -26.01 5.51
CA LEU A 289 9.78 -26.00 4.75
C LEU A 289 10.68 -24.82 5.14
N LEU A 290 10.08 -23.71 5.59
CA LEU A 290 10.77 -22.51 6.02
C LEU A 290 9.93 -21.79 7.09
N GLY A 291 10.57 -21.12 8.04
CA GLY A 291 9.89 -20.35 9.09
C GLY A 291 9.52 -21.18 10.32
N LYS A 292 8.59 -20.67 11.12
CA LYS A 292 8.17 -21.36 12.36
C LYS A 292 7.28 -22.54 12.05
N ASP A 293 7.48 -23.63 12.78
CA ASP A 293 6.63 -24.82 12.70
C ASP A 293 5.54 -24.76 13.77
N GLN A 294 4.34 -24.29 13.42
CA GLN A 294 3.22 -24.09 14.35
C GLN A 294 1.97 -24.81 13.86
N ALA A 295 1.23 -25.44 14.77
CA ALA A 295 -0.01 -26.15 14.45
C ALA A 295 -1.06 -25.24 13.76
N GLU A 296 -1.11 -23.97 14.14
CA GLU A 296 -1.98 -22.95 13.52
C GLU A 296 -1.69 -22.78 12.03
N TYR A 297 -0.42 -22.81 11.65
CA TYR A 297 0.01 -22.67 10.26
C TYR A 297 -0.38 -23.88 9.44
N HIS A 298 -0.24 -25.07 10.03
CA HIS A 298 -0.60 -26.32 9.40
C HIS A 298 -2.12 -26.40 9.19
N PHE A 299 -2.87 -26.04 10.23
CA PHE A 299 -4.32 -25.96 10.18
C PHE A 299 -4.78 -24.98 9.10
N PHE A 300 -4.22 -23.77 9.09
CA PHE A 300 -4.57 -22.73 8.12
C PHE A 300 -4.29 -23.19 6.68
N ALA A 301 -3.10 -23.74 6.42
CA ALA A 301 -2.73 -24.19 5.08
C ALA A 301 -3.57 -25.38 4.60
N ARG A 302 -3.86 -26.34 5.49
CA ARG A 302 -4.74 -27.47 5.18
C ARG A 302 -6.16 -26.99 4.90
N HIS A 303 -6.72 -26.13 5.74
CA HIS A 303 -8.06 -25.61 5.52
C HIS A 303 -8.15 -24.84 4.20
N LEU A 304 -7.14 -24.02 3.90
CA LEU A 304 -7.06 -23.31 2.62
C LEU A 304 -7.04 -24.30 1.45
N TYR A 305 -6.19 -25.34 1.51
CA TYR A 305 -6.13 -26.41 0.51
C TYR A 305 -7.49 -27.07 0.25
N GLU A 306 -8.16 -27.50 1.31
CA GLU A 306 -9.46 -28.18 1.25
C GLU A 306 -10.53 -27.24 0.66
N SER A 307 -10.54 -25.98 1.10
CA SER A 307 -11.54 -24.98 0.70
C SER A 307 -11.40 -24.50 -0.75
N LEU A 308 -10.20 -24.63 -1.33
CA LEU A 308 -9.92 -24.32 -2.73
C LEU A 308 -10.14 -25.55 -3.63
N HIS A 309 -10.48 -26.72 -3.06
CA HIS A 309 -10.69 -27.97 -3.78
C HIS A 309 -9.52 -28.34 -4.70
N LEU A 310 -8.28 -28.12 -4.23
CA LEU A 310 -7.09 -28.36 -5.02
C LEU A 310 -6.87 -29.86 -5.25
N LYS A 311 -6.41 -30.20 -6.46
CA LYS A 311 -5.96 -31.55 -6.83
C LYS A 311 -4.44 -31.72 -6.74
N LYS A 312 -3.70 -30.64 -7.01
CA LYS A 312 -2.24 -30.57 -6.95
C LYS A 312 -1.78 -30.36 -5.51
N GLN A 313 -0.49 -30.54 -5.22
CA GLN A 313 0.09 -30.13 -3.93
C GLN A 313 0.01 -28.60 -3.78
N LEU A 314 -0.17 -28.08 -2.56
CA LEU A 314 -0.09 -26.64 -2.32
C LEU A 314 1.23 -26.31 -1.65
N LEU A 315 2.00 -25.44 -2.27
CA LEU A 315 3.13 -24.77 -1.64
C LEU A 315 2.66 -23.38 -1.22
N PHE A 316 2.49 -23.16 0.09
CA PHE A 316 1.91 -21.93 0.63
C PHE A 316 2.94 -21.12 1.43
N GLY A 317 3.36 -19.99 0.87
CA GLY A 317 4.19 -19.00 1.53
C GLY A 317 3.32 -17.90 2.14
N PHE A 318 3.53 -17.56 3.41
CA PHE A 318 2.73 -16.52 4.05
C PHE A 318 3.46 -15.72 5.12
N ALA A 319 3.14 -14.43 5.21
CA ALA A 319 3.61 -13.53 6.26
C ALA A 319 2.43 -12.73 6.87
N LEU A 320 1.43 -13.45 7.35
CA LEU A 320 0.20 -12.88 7.92
C LEU A 320 0.41 -12.42 9.37
N LYS A 321 -0.35 -11.40 9.79
CA LYS A 321 -0.34 -10.89 11.16
C LYS A 321 -1.21 -11.73 12.11
N SER A 322 -2.20 -12.43 11.56
CA SER A 322 -3.19 -13.23 12.30
C SER A 322 -3.64 -14.42 11.45
N PHE A 323 -4.09 -15.49 12.10
CA PHE A 323 -4.58 -16.73 11.50
C PHE A 323 -6.00 -17.06 11.99
N ALA A 324 -6.78 -16.03 12.30
CA ALA A 324 -8.16 -16.19 12.72
C ALA A 324 -9.02 -16.69 11.55
N LYS A 325 -10.19 -17.27 11.86
CA LYS A 325 -11.13 -17.76 10.85
C LYS A 325 -11.54 -16.67 9.84
N SER A 326 -11.65 -15.41 10.29
CA SER A 326 -11.94 -14.27 9.42
C SER A 326 -10.84 -14.01 8.39
N ASP A 327 -9.57 -14.10 8.79
CA ASP A 327 -8.41 -13.91 7.91
C ASP A 327 -8.35 -15.01 6.84
N LEU A 328 -8.65 -16.24 7.24
CA LEU A 328 -8.72 -17.40 6.36
C LEU A 328 -9.76 -17.22 5.24
N GLU A 329 -10.97 -16.76 5.58
CA GLU A 329 -12.01 -16.50 4.58
C GLU A 329 -11.64 -15.33 3.66
N LEU A 330 -10.95 -14.29 4.17
CA LEU A 330 -10.45 -13.19 3.34
C LEU A 330 -9.38 -13.68 2.35
N VAL A 331 -8.38 -14.42 2.83
CA VAL A 331 -7.31 -14.99 1.99
C VAL A 331 -7.90 -15.94 0.95
N LYS A 332 -8.84 -16.81 1.33
CA LYS A 332 -9.54 -17.72 0.42
C LYS A 332 -10.29 -16.97 -0.66
N LYS A 333 -11.15 -16.01 -0.28
CA LYS A 333 -11.94 -15.22 -1.24
C LYS A 333 -11.03 -14.45 -2.20
N PHE A 334 -9.93 -13.92 -1.67
CA PHE A 334 -8.90 -13.26 -2.47
C PHE A 334 -8.26 -14.19 -3.49
N ILE A 335 -7.79 -15.37 -3.08
CA ILE A 335 -7.18 -16.36 -3.96
C ILE A 335 -8.17 -16.84 -5.02
N GLN A 336 -9.40 -17.17 -4.63
CA GLN A 336 -10.45 -17.60 -5.57
C GLN A 336 -10.75 -16.55 -6.65
N THR A 337 -10.69 -15.27 -6.30
CA THR A 337 -10.89 -14.18 -7.25
C THR A 337 -9.77 -14.15 -8.28
N HIS A 338 -8.51 -14.33 -7.86
CA HIS A 338 -7.34 -14.22 -8.73
C HIS A 338 -6.94 -15.52 -9.44
N MET A 339 -7.38 -16.69 -8.96
CA MET A 339 -7.18 -17.96 -9.66
C MET A 339 -7.96 -18.03 -10.98
N LYS A 340 -9.11 -17.34 -11.06
CA LYS A 340 -9.91 -17.26 -12.30
C LYS A 340 -9.15 -16.58 -13.44
N ASP A 341 -8.30 -15.61 -13.12
CA ASP A 341 -7.50 -14.89 -14.10
C ASP A 341 -6.38 -15.76 -14.70
N ILE A 342 -5.92 -16.78 -13.97
CA ILE A 342 -4.88 -17.72 -14.42
C ILE A 342 -5.47 -18.81 -15.32
N SER A 343 -6.69 -19.26 -15.05
CA SER A 343 -7.39 -20.21 -15.94
C SER A 343 -7.82 -19.61 -17.28
N CYS A 344 -7.82 -18.27 -17.40
CA CYS A 344 -8.14 -17.56 -18.65
C CYS A 344 -6.91 -17.15 -19.46
N SER A 345 -5.70 -17.34 -18.92
CA SER A 345 -4.45 -17.19 -19.67
C SER A 345 -4.01 -18.56 -20.21
N GLU A 346 -4.69 -19.04 -21.25
CA GLU A 346 -4.09 -20.04 -22.12
C GLU A 346 -2.93 -19.39 -22.92
N PRO A 347 -1.87 -20.15 -23.24
CA PRO A 347 -0.64 -19.63 -23.85
C PRO A 347 -0.82 -18.94 -25.20
#